data_AF-A0A2D5H6E5-F1
#
_entry.id   AF-A0A2D5H6E5-F1
#
_cell.length_a   1.000
_cell.length_b   1.000
_cell.length_c   1.000
_cell.angle_alpha   90.00
_cell.angle_beta   90.00
_cell.angle_gamma   90.00
#
_symmetry.space_group_name_H-M   'P 1'
#
loop_
_entity.id
_entity.type
_entity.pdbx_description
1 polymer ?
#
loop_
_entity_poly.entity_id
_entity_poly.type
_entity_poly.pdbx_seq_one_letter_code
_entity_poly.pdbx_strand_id
1 'polypeptide(L)' 'MFGWLRRDPRKKLETQYAHKLEQARDAQRNGNIQGYAQLMSEAEEILQEIDSLPASTSEAGK' A
#
# COMPACT_ATOMS: atom_id res chain seq x y z
N MET A 1 9.16 -25.20 -5.41
CA MET A 1 9.58 -24.72 -4.08
C MET A 1 8.58 -23.65 -3.61
N PHE A 2 7.39 -24.06 -3.14
CA PHE A 2 6.31 -23.16 -2.72
C PHE A 2 6.05 -23.28 -1.22
N GLY A 3 7.12 -23.17 -0.45
CA GLY A 3 7.02 -23.09 1.01
C GLY A 3 6.70 -21.66 1.41
N TRP A 4 5.58 -21.47 2.11
CA TRP A 4 5.34 -20.34 3.02
C TRP A 4 4.86 -19.02 2.40
N LEU A 5 3.80 -19.05 1.61
CA LEU A 5 2.95 -17.87 1.47
C LEU A 5 2.15 -17.65 2.77
N ARG A 6 2.84 -17.38 3.89
CA ARG A 6 2.22 -16.64 5.00
C ARG A 6 1.88 -15.29 4.40
N ARG A 7 0.60 -15.14 4.04
CA ARG A 7 0.06 -13.95 3.39
C ARG A 7 0.05 -12.85 4.43
N ASP A 8 1.18 -12.18 4.57
CA ASP A 8 1.32 -11.04 5.47
C ASP A 8 0.36 -9.95 4.95
N PRO A 9 -0.72 -9.63 5.70
CA PRO A 9 -1.69 -8.65 5.26
C PRO A 9 -1.03 -7.28 5.02
N ARG A 10 0.04 -6.97 5.77
CA ARG A 10 0.84 -5.76 5.58
C ARG A 10 1.51 -5.75 4.21
N LYS A 11 2.21 -6.83 3.82
CA LYS A 11 2.86 -6.92 2.50
C LYS A 11 1.87 -6.78 1.34
N LYS A 12 0.65 -7.27 1.52
CA LYS A 12 -0.43 -7.11 0.53
C LYS A 12 -0.80 -5.62 0.37
N LEU A 13 -0.92 -4.88 1.46
CA LEU A 13 -1.22 -3.45 1.42
C LEU A 13 -0.04 -2.65 0.88
N GLU A 14 1.19 -2.95 1.28
CA GLU A 14 2.41 -2.31 0.75
C GLU A 14 2.53 -2.46 -0.78
N THR A 15 2.17 -3.64 -1.30
CA THR A 15 2.14 -3.89 -2.76
C THR A 15 1.06 -3.05 -3.45
N GLN A 16 -0.13 -2.94 -2.84
CA GLN A 16 -1.22 -2.12 -3.38
C GLN A 16 -0.87 -0.63 -3.36
N TYR A 17 -0.24 -0.15 -2.28
CA TYR A 17 0.26 1.21 -2.14
C TYR A 17 1.28 1.53 -3.24
N ALA A 18 2.29 0.68 -3.43
CA ALA A 18 3.30 0.86 -4.47
C ALA A 18 2.68 0.92 -5.88
N HIS A 19 1.68 0.08 -6.15
CA HIS A 19 0.98 0.09 -7.43
C HIS A 19 0.17 1.38 -7.64
N LYS A 20 -0.49 1.92 -6.60
CA LYS A 20 -1.17 3.22 -6.68
C LYS A 20 -0.20 4.37 -6.94
N LEU A 21 0.96 4.37 -6.32
CA LEU A 21 2.00 5.36 -6.59
C LEU A 21 2.53 5.27 -8.03
N GLU A 22 2.69 4.07 -8.57
CA GLU A 22 3.08 3.89 -9.98
C GLU A 22 2.02 4.45 -10.93
N GLN A 23 0.75 4.13 -10.69
CA GLN A 23 -0.37 4.70 -11.46
C GLN A 23 -0.42 6.23 -11.35
N ALA A 24 -0.21 6.77 -10.14
CA ALA A 24 -0.19 8.21 -9.90
C ALA A 24 0.95 8.87 -10.67
N ARG A 25 2.15 8.30 -10.63
CA ARG A 25 3.31 8.79 -11.40
C ARG A 25 3.00 8.82 -12.90
N ASP A 26 2.39 7.77 -13.42
CA ASP A 26 2.08 7.68 -14.85
C ASP A 26 0.97 8.68 -15.23
N ALA A 27 -0.03 8.88 -14.36
CA ALA A 27 -1.03 9.94 -14.49
C ALA A 27 -0.43 11.36 -14.41
N GLN A 28 0.57 11.57 -13.56
CA GLN A 28 1.28 12.84 -13.50
C GLN A 28 2.07 13.09 -14.80
N ARG A 29 2.77 12.07 -15.30
CA ARG A 29 3.58 12.14 -16.53
C ARG A 29 2.74 12.35 -17.79
N ASN A 30 1.52 11.82 -17.82
CA ASN A 30 0.60 12.02 -18.95
C ASN A 30 -0.25 13.30 -18.83
N GLY A 31 -0.08 14.08 -17.75
CA GLY A 31 -0.78 15.34 -17.54
C GLY A 31 -2.19 15.19 -16.95
N ASN A 32 -2.60 13.99 -16.52
CA ASN A 32 -3.88 13.76 -15.84
C ASN A 32 -3.79 14.13 -14.36
N ILE A 33 -3.85 15.43 -14.07
CA ILE A 33 -3.73 15.96 -12.70
C ILE A 33 -4.89 15.53 -11.80
N GLN A 34 -6.11 15.46 -12.33
CA GLN A 34 -7.27 14.98 -11.56
C GLN A 34 -7.13 13.51 -11.17
N GLY A 35 -6.72 12.65 -12.13
CA GLY A 35 -6.45 11.25 -11.86
C GLY A 35 -5.28 11.05 -10.90
N TYR A 36 -4.21 11.85 -11.03
CA TYR A 36 -3.11 11.86 -10.06
C TYR A 36 -3.61 12.17 -8.65
N ALA A 37 -4.40 13.24 -8.46
CA ALA A 37 -4.92 13.61 -7.15
C ALA A 37 -5.78 12.50 -6.53
N GLN A 38 -6.64 11.87 -7.32
CA GLN A 38 -7.44 10.73 -6.87
C GLN A 38 -6.57 9.54 -6.48
N LEU A 39 -5.62 9.14 -7.34
CA LEU A 39 -4.73 8.01 -7.09
C LEU A 39 -3.84 8.22 -5.87
N MET A 40 -3.41 9.46 -5.62
CA MET A 40 -2.68 9.82 -4.41
C MET A 40 -3.57 9.74 -3.16
N SER A 41 -4.83 10.19 -3.22
CA SER A 41 -5.78 10.03 -2.12
C SER A 41 -6.00 8.56 -1.77
N GLU A 42 -6.21 7.71 -2.78
CA GLU A 42 -6.35 6.26 -2.59
C GLU A 42 -5.07 5.62 -2.03
N ALA A 43 -3.89 6.12 -2.43
CA ALA A 43 -2.62 5.66 -1.85
C ALA A 43 -2.50 6.05 -0.37
N GLU A 44 -2.93 7.25 0.01
CA GLU A 44 -2.93 7.72 1.40
C GLU A 44 -3.84 6.87 2.28
N GLU A 45 -5.02 6.49 1.79
CA GLU A 45 -5.93 5.57 2.49
C GLU A 45 -5.26 4.21 2.76
N ILE A 46 -4.58 3.65 1.75
CA ILE A 46 -3.85 2.38 1.93
C ILE A 46 -2.69 2.53 2.92
N LEU A 47 -2.00 3.68 2.91
CA LEU A 47 -0.94 3.95 3.88
C LEU A 47 -1.48 4.01 5.31
N GLN A 48 -2.64 4.66 5.52
CA GLN A 48 -3.31 4.67 6.82
C GLN A 48 -3.72 3.26 7.25
N GLU A 49 -4.18 2.41 6.33
CA GLU A 49 -4.45 1.01 6.63
C GLU A 49 -3.17 0.27 7.07
N ILE A 50 -2.04 0.47 6.37
CA ILE A 50 -0.74 -0.11 6.74
C ILE A 50 -0.31 0.35 8.13
N ASP A 51 -0.41 1.64 8.43
CA ASP A 51 -0.01 2.22 9.71
C ASP A 51 -0.92 1.77 10.87
N SER A 52 -2.18 1.46 10.57
CA SER A 52 -3.13 0.89 11.54
C SER A 52 -2.87 -0.59 11.85
N LEU A 53 -2.09 -1.29 11.01
CA LEU A 53 -1.72 -2.67 11.29
C LEU A 53 -0.69 -2.70 12.41
N PRO A 54 -0.85 -3.58 13.42
CA PRO A 54 0.20 -3.79 14.40
C PRO A 54 1.47 -4.22 13.68
N ALA A 55 2.62 -3.71 14.13
CA ALA A 55 3.94 -4.05 13.61
C ALA A 55 4.24 -5.53 13.87
N SER A 56 3.63 -6.40 13.07
CA SER A 56 3.57 -7.85 13.25
C SER A 56 2.86 -8.30 14.53
N THR A 57 1.99 -9.30 14.38
CA THR A 57 1.58 -10.21 15.45
C THR A 57 2.84 -10.91 16.01
N SER A 58 3.58 -10.24 16.88
CA SER A 58 4.67 -10.77 17.71
C SER A 58 5.12 -9.72 18.73
N GLU A 59 4.23 -9.30 19.63
CA GLU A 59 4.61 -8.88 20.98
C GLU A 59 3.47 -9.20 21.93
N ALA A 60 3.45 -10.46 22.37
CA ALA A 60 2.84 -10.84 23.63
C ALA A 60 3.82 -10.46 24.75
N GLY A 61 3.39 -9.61 25.67
CA GLY A 61 3.96 -9.50 27.01
C GLY A 61 5.09 -8.48 27.18
N LYS A 62 4.75 -7.33 27.76
CA LYS A 62 5.18 -6.96 29.12
C LYS A 62 4.28 -5.89 29.70
#